data_AF-A0A956RF27-F1
#
_entry.id   AF-A0A956RF27-F1
#
_cell.length_a   1.000
_cell.length_b   1.000
_cell.length_c   1.000
_cell.angle_alpha   90.00
_cell.angle_beta   90.00
_cell.angle_gamma   90.00
#
_symmetry.space_group_name_H-M   'P 1'
#
loop_
_entity.id
_entity.type
_entity.pdbx_description
1 polymer ?
#
loop_
_entity_poly.entity_id
_entity_poly.type
_entity_poly.pdbx_seq_one_letter_code
_entity_poly.pdbx_strand_id
1 'polypeptide(L)'
;MSMAPIPPPGSDAEIRRFHELQEQLRASFLRFSRDPAQPYTAVVIPSQSFDPRELAKIPGVAHYEERSLFNLMLLRHPRLNVVYVTSKRLNPLIIDYYLHQMRGVPSEHARRRLLLLDCDDASTRPLTSKILERPRLIQRIKERIQTGDMAHMVVFNCSPLERSLAVKLGIPINACDPDLASLGSKTGSRQIFKEAGLRPAPGREGLRDTGDLVDALEELWRERPAMRRAVVKLDDSFSGEGNAILELRGDPALASVAPGEASPAARARALREALPRLRFEARGLTWPEYQAQFEAMGGVCEQWLDAPDDAGALEKRSPSVQLR
;
A
#
# COMPACT_ATOMS: atom_id res chain seq x y z
N MET A 1 3.58 33.70 -18.90
CA MET A 1 2.61 32.75 -19.49
C MET A 1 1.51 32.52 -18.46
N SER A 2 0.25 32.80 -18.81
CA SER A 2 -0.88 32.51 -17.94
C SER A 2 -0.88 31.02 -17.62
N MET A 3 -0.65 30.64 -16.36
CA MET A 3 -0.77 29.25 -15.94
C MET A 3 -2.22 28.83 -16.14
N ALA A 4 -2.45 27.78 -16.92
CA ALA A 4 -3.78 27.18 -17.01
C ALA A 4 -4.30 26.94 -15.58
N PRO A 5 -5.59 27.24 -15.32
CA PRO A 5 -6.16 27.07 -13.99
C PRO A 5 -5.96 25.63 -13.53
N ILE A 6 -5.51 25.46 -12.28
CA ILE A 6 -5.31 24.14 -11.70
C ILE A 6 -6.71 23.52 -11.52
N PRO A 7 -6.99 22.34 -12.10
CA PRO A 7 -8.30 21.74 -11.98
C PRO A 7 -8.61 21.37 -10.51
N PRO A 8 -9.90 21.37 -10.10
CA PRO A 8 -10.30 20.95 -8.77
C PRO A 8 -9.93 19.48 -8.48
N PRO A 9 -9.53 19.13 -7.25
CA PRO A 9 -9.26 17.74 -6.87
C PRO A 9 -10.45 16.81 -7.14
N GLY A 10 -10.17 15.66 -7.74
CA GLY A 10 -11.17 14.64 -8.09
C GLY A 10 -12.05 14.96 -9.31
N SER A 11 -11.87 16.12 -9.95
CA SER A 11 -12.64 16.45 -11.16
C SER A 11 -12.15 15.67 -12.39
N ASP A 12 -13.01 15.43 -13.37
CA ASP A 12 -12.62 14.82 -14.66
C ASP A 12 -11.49 15.59 -15.34
N ALA A 13 -11.43 16.91 -15.13
CA ALA A 13 -10.35 17.74 -15.64
C ALA A 13 -9.00 17.44 -14.96
N GLU A 14 -8.98 17.16 -13.66
CA GLU A 14 -7.78 16.70 -12.96
C GLU A 14 -7.36 15.31 -13.44
N ILE A 15 -8.31 14.39 -13.57
CA ILE A 15 -8.04 13.01 -14.02
C ILE A 15 -7.45 13.02 -15.43
N ARG A 16 -8.05 13.74 -16.38
CA ARG A 16 -7.50 13.90 -17.73
C ARG A 16 -6.10 14.50 -17.70
N ARG A 17 -5.90 15.56 -16.91
CA ARG A 17 -4.59 16.20 -16.80
C ARG A 17 -3.55 15.27 -16.21
N PHE A 18 -3.93 14.43 -15.25
CA PHE A 18 -3.06 13.42 -14.68
C PHE A 18 -2.67 12.37 -15.72
N HIS A 19 -3.62 11.87 -16.52
CA HIS A 19 -3.33 10.92 -17.60
C HIS A 19 -2.37 11.49 -18.65
N GLU A 20 -2.56 12.75 -19.05
CA GLU A 20 -1.62 13.47 -19.95
C GLU A 20 -0.20 13.56 -19.38
N LEU A 21 -0.05 13.69 -18.05
CA LEU A 21 1.25 13.64 -17.40
C LEU A 21 1.82 12.21 -17.43
N GLN A 22 1.02 11.21 -17.08
CA GLN A 22 1.45 9.81 -17.03
C GLN A 22 1.92 9.28 -18.40
N GLU A 23 1.32 9.71 -19.51
CA GLU A 23 1.78 9.37 -20.87
C GLU A 23 3.25 9.73 -21.12
N GLN A 24 3.75 10.78 -20.45
CA GLN A 24 5.13 11.25 -20.60
C GLN A 24 6.11 10.35 -19.84
N LEU A 25 5.66 9.59 -18.83
CA LEU A 25 6.54 8.84 -17.93
C LEU A 25 7.40 7.82 -18.68
N ARG A 26 6.78 7.02 -19.57
CA ARG A 26 7.50 6.00 -20.36
C ARG A 26 8.58 6.62 -21.24
N ALA A 27 8.23 7.66 -21.98
CA ALA A 27 9.18 8.34 -22.86
C ALA A 27 10.32 8.98 -22.04
N SER A 28 10.00 9.58 -20.89
CA SER A 28 10.97 10.17 -19.97
C SER A 28 11.96 9.15 -19.43
N PHE A 29 11.45 8.01 -18.98
CA PHE A 29 12.24 6.92 -18.44
C PHE A 29 13.17 6.31 -19.50
N LEU A 30 12.67 6.08 -20.72
CA LEU A 30 13.47 5.54 -21.82
C LEU A 30 14.58 6.51 -22.26
N ARG A 31 14.31 7.82 -22.28
CA ARG A 31 15.34 8.83 -22.56
C ARG A 31 16.42 8.85 -21.48
N PHE A 32 16.02 8.91 -20.21
CA PHE A 32 16.93 8.85 -19.07
C PHE A 32 17.80 7.58 -19.07
N SER A 33 17.21 6.43 -19.42
CA SER A 33 17.93 5.15 -19.45
C SER A 33 18.96 5.07 -20.59
N ARG A 34 18.75 5.78 -21.70
CA ARG A 34 19.64 5.79 -22.87
C ARG A 34 20.76 6.82 -22.76
N ASP A 35 20.51 7.94 -22.07
CA ASP A 35 21.48 9.00 -21.88
C ASP A 35 21.57 9.38 -20.38
N PRO A 36 22.55 8.80 -19.66
CA PRO A 36 22.82 9.15 -18.26
C PRO A 36 23.26 10.61 -18.05
N ALA A 37 23.61 11.33 -19.11
CA ALA A 37 23.95 12.75 -19.08
C ALA A 37 22.75 13.67 -19.31
N GLN A 38 21.54 13.13 -19.50
CA GLN A 38 20.32 13.93 -19.50
C GLN A 38 20.01 14.44 -18.08
N PRO A 39 19.83 15.76 -17.88
CA PRO A 39 19.33 16.30 -16.62
C PRO A 39 17.98 15.68 -16.22
N TYR A 40 17.88 15.28 -14.96
CA TYR A 40 16.71 14.62 -14.42
C TYR A 40 16.44 15.07 -12.98
N THR A 41 15.18 15.26 -12.58
CA THR A 41 14.81 15.58 -11.20
C THR A 41 13.82 14.56 -10.64
N ALA A 42 14.20 13.87 -9.56
CA ALA A 42 13.30 13.01 -8.80
C ALA A 42 12.75 13.79 -7.59
N VAL A 43 11.43 13.92 -7.50
CA VAL A 43 10.74 14.53 -6.37
C VAL A 43 10.20 13.42 -5.47
N VAL A 44 10.87 13.15 -4.37
CA VAL A 44 10.54 12.05 -3.45
C VAL A 44 9.59 12.57 -2.38
N ILE A 45 8.35 12.07 -2.43
CA ILE A 45 7.27 12.37 -1.49
C ILE A 45 6.86 11.04 -0.81
N PRO A 46 7.54 10.62 0.26
CA PRO A 46 7.28 9.34 0.94
C PRO A 46 6.02 9.42 1.85
N SER A 47 4.95 10.02 1.32
CA SER A 47 3.66 10.18 2.01
C SER A 47 3.00 8.83 2.23
N GLN A 48 2.45 8.62 3.42
CA GLN A 48 1.65 7.45 3.77
C GLN A 48 0.18 7.85 3.77
N SER A 49 -0.44 7.86 2.60
CA SER A 49 -1.85 8.20 2.43
C SER A 49 -2.74 6.96 2.58
N PHE A 50 -2.75 6.37 3.78
CA PHE A 50 -3.55 5.20 4.15
C PHE A 50 -4.61 5.54 5.21
N ASP A 51 -5.47 4.57 5.53
CA ASP A 51 -6.41 4.68 6.66
C ASP A 51 -5.64 4.94 7.97
N PRO A 52 -5.93 6.03 8.70
CA PRO A 52 -5.25 6.36 9.96
C PRO A 52 -5.36 5.27 11.03
N ARG A 53 -6.44 4.48 11.03
CA ARG A 53 -6.64 3.36 11.97
C ARG A 53 -5.64 2.24 11.71
N GLU A 54 -5.31 1.97 10.45
CA GLU A 54 -4.28 0.98 10.10
C GLU A 54 -2.88 1.50 10.43
N LEU A 55 -2.59 2.77 10.17
CA LEU A 55 -1.31 3.38 10.52
C LEU A 55 -1.07 3.43 12.03
N ALA A 56 -2.11 3.61 12.83
CA ALA A 56 -2.02 3.63 14.29
C ALA A 56 -1.55 2.28 14.90
N LYS A 57 -1.73 1.18 14.17
CA LYS A 57 -1.27 -0.16 14.58
C LYS A 57 0.25 -0.33 14.42
N ILE A 58 0.92 0.53 13.65
CA ILE A 58 2.36 0.44 13.35
C ILE A 58 3.20 1.26 14.34
N PRO A 59 4.05 0.60 15.17
CA PRO A 59 5.01 1.32 15.99
C PRO A 59 6.01 2.10 15.15
N GLY A 60 6.22 3.38 15.47
CA GLY A 60 7.21 4.22 14.79
C GLY A 60 6.82 4.65 13.37
N VAL A 61 5.53 4.58 13.00
CA VAL A 61 5.02 5.02 11.68
C VAL A 61 5.43 6.46 11.31
N ALA A 62 5.63 7.33 12.30
CA ALA A 62 6.12 8.69 12.12
C ALA A 62 7.54 8.77 11.50
N HIS A 63 8.34 7.71 11.56
CA HIS A 63 9.69 7.63 10.99
C HIS A 63 9.73 6.91 9.64
N TYR A 64 8.60 6.44 9.11
CA TYR A 64 8.58 5.70 7.84
C TYR A 64 9.01 6.55 6.64
N GLU A 65 8.87 7.88 6.72
CA GLU A 65 9.44 8.78 5.72
C GLU A 65 10.98 8.65 5.64
N GLU A 66 11.67 8.30 6.73
CA GLU A 66 13.11 8.04 6.75
C GLU A 66 13.45 6.68 6.12
N ARG A 67 12.52 5.72 6.12
CA ARG A 67 12.72 4.41 5.48
C ARG A 67 12.86 4.54 3.96
N SER A 68 12.32 5.60 3.37
CA SER A 68 12.42 5.88 1.93
C SER A 68 13.72 6.60 1.54
N LEU A 69 14.65 6.84 2.48
CA LEU A 69 15.94 7.47 2.20
C LEU A 69 16.86 6.62 1.30
N PHE A 70 16.52 5.35 1.05
CA PHE A 70 17.18 4.59 -0.02
C PHE A 70 17.05 5.26 -1.40
N ASN A 71 16.03 6.09 -1.62
CA ASN A 71 15.90 6.88 -2.85
C ASN A 71 17.02 7.90 -3.05
N LEU A 72 17.81 8.23 -2.00
CA LEU A 72 19.02 9.04 -2.16
C LEU A 72 20.06 8.33 -3.05
N MET A 73 19.99 7.00 -3.21
CA MET A 73 20.85 6.25 -4.14
C MET A 73 20.64 6.67 -5.60
N LEU A 74 19.53 7.33 -5.95
CA LEU A 74 19.33 7.91 -7.28
C LEU A 74 20.41 8.96 -7.61
N LEU A 75 21.03 9.57 -6.61
CA LEU A 75 22.16 10.50 -6.78
C LEU A 75 23.42 9.81 -7.34
N ARG A 76 23.45 8.49 -7.48
CA ARG A 76 24.49 7.80 -8.27
C ARG A 76 24.48 8.20 -9.74
N HIS A 77 23.34 8.62 -10.27
CA HIS A 77 23.28 9.21 -11.60
C HIS A 77 23.85 10.63 -11.55
N PRO A 78 24.87 10.97 -12.36
CA PRO A 78 25.68 12.17 -12.16
C PRO A 78 24.90 13.48 -12.36
N ARG A 79 23.85 13.46 -13.19
CA ARG A 79 23.03 14.65 -13.51
C ARG A 79 21.60 14.59 -12.96
N LEU A 80 21.33 13.61 -12.07
CA LEU A 80 20.06 13.53 -11.37
C LEU A 80 20.08 14.43 -10.13
N ASN A 81 19.06 15.26 -9.97
CA ASN A 81 18.76 16.01 -8.76
C ASN A 81 17.67 15.30 -7.96
N VAL A 82 17.77 15.34 -6.64
CA VAL A 82 16.73 14.81 -5.74
C VAL A 82 16.15 15.96 -4.93
N VAL A 83 14.83 16.09 -4.95
CA VAL A 83 14.06 16.88 -3.98
C VAL A 83 13.42 15.89 -3.03
N TYR A 84 13.80 15.91 -1.76
CA TYR A 84 13.24 15.02 -0.74
C TYR A 84 12.43 15.85 0.24
N VAL A 85 11.15 15.54 0.37
CA VAL A 85 10.23 16.28 1.25
C VAL A 85 9.79 15.38 2.39
N THR A 86 9.76 15.93 3.61
CA THR A 86 9.30 15.21 4.80
C THR A 86 8.35 16.04 5.66
N SER A 87 7.63 15.37 6.55
CA SER A 87 6.77 15.97 7.55
C SER A 87 7.60 16.77 8.57
N LYS A 88 8.72 16.18 9.02
CA LYS A 88 9.65 16.79 9.97
C LYS A 88 11.04 16.91 9.37
N ARG A 89 11.81 17.89 9.85
CA ARG A 89 13.21 18.06 9.47
C ARG A 89 14.03 16.80 9.77
N LEU A 90 14.73 16.30 8.76
CA LEU A 90 15.66 15.17 8.88
C LEU A 90 16.92 15.59 9.63
N ASN A 91 17.44 14.70 10.48
CA ASN A 91 18.72 14.89 11.13
C ASN A 91 19.86 14.84 10.08
N PRO A 92 20.71 15.86 9.96
CA PRO A 92 21.82 15.87 8.99
C PRO A 92 22.74 14.66 9.08
N LEU A 93 22.93 14.07 10.26
CA LEU A 93 23.77 12.87 10.44
C LEU A 93 23.21 11.64 9.70
N ILE A 94 21.88 11.52 9.63
CA ILE A 94 21.22 10.44 8.89
C ILE A 94 21.49 10.62 7.40
N ILE A 95 21.37 11.84 6.90
CA ILE A 95 21.66 12.16 5.49
C ILE A 95 23.11 11.83 5.17
N ASP A 96 24.05 12.25 6.01
CA ASP A 96 25.46 11.97 5.81
C ASP A 96 25.72 10.47 5.81
N TYR A 97 25.12 9.72 6.72
CA TYR A 97 25.21 8.25 6.73
C TYR A 97 24.77 7.62 5.39
N TYR A 98 23.65 8.05 4.80
CA TYR A 98 23.21 7.55 3.49
C TYR A 98 24.15 7.99 2.36
N LEU A 99 24.62 9.25 2.37
CA LEU A 99 25.50 9.74 1.31
C LEU A 99 26.87 9.02 1.31
N HIS A 100 27.42 8.72 2.50
CA HIS A 100 28.68 7.97 2.62
C HIS A 100 28.59 6.52 2.10
N GLN A 101 27.39 5.93 2.01
CA GLN A 101 27.20 4.59 1.44
C GLN A 101 27.30 4.56 -0.10
N MET A 102 27.26 5.72 -0.77
CA MET A 102 27.40 5.79 -2.24
C MET A 102 28.86 5.71 -2.66
N ARG A 103 29.41 4.48 -2.70
CA ARG A 103 30.75 4.23 -3.24
C ARG A 103 30.87 4.79 -4.67
N GLY A 104 31.94 5.52 -4.93
CA GLY A 104 32.21 6.14 -6.25
C GLY A 104 31.56 7.50 -6.48
N VAL A 105 30.78 8.03 -5.52
CA VAL A 105 30.20 9.38 -5.60
C VAL A 105 30.66 10.19 -4.39
N PRO A 106 31.48 11.25 -4.57
CA PRO A 106 31.85 12.11 -3.45
C PRO A 106 30.62 12.74 -2.78
N SER A 107 30.53 12.65 -1.45
CA SER A 107 29.37 13.14 -0.68
C SER A 107 29.03 14.61 -0.96
N GLU A 108 30.03 15.45 -1.20
CA GLU A 108 29.84 16.85 -1.57
C GLU A 108 29.11 17.02 -2.92
N HIS A 109 29.45 16.18 -3.91
CA HIS A 109 28.80 16.22 -5.22
C HIS A 109 27.33 15.77 -5.13
N ALA A 110 27.04 14.79 -4.27
CA ALA A 110 25.67 14.37 -4.00
C ALA A 110 24.88 15.46 -3.26
N ARG A 111 25.46 16.08 -2.23
CA ARG A 111 24.84 17.18 -1.47
C ARG A 111 24.42 18.34 -2.37
N ARG A 112 25.23 18.75 -3.34
CA ARG A 112 24.88 19.84 -4.28
C ARG A 112 23.64 19.55 -5.15
N ARG A 113 23.29 18.27 -5.31
CA ARG A 113 22.14 17.81 -6.10
C ARG A 113 20.95 17.40 -5.24
N LEU A 114 21.08 17.44 -3.92
CA LEU A 114 20.05 17.10 -2.95
C LEU A 114 19.45 18.36 -2.34
N LEU A 115 18.14 18.55 -2.53
CA LEU A 115 17.35 19.54 -1.82
C LEU A 115 16.47 18.83 -0.79
N LEU A 116 16.66 19.16 0.49
CA LEU A 116 15.82 18.67 1.58
C LEU A 116 14.82 19.77 1.96
N LEU A 117 13.54 19.41 2.01
CA LEU A 117 12.46 20.28 2.43
C LEU A 117 11.63 19.57 3.50
N ASP A 118 11.02 20.33 4.40
CA ASP A 118 10.11 19.78 5.39
C ASP A 118 8.87 20.67 5.59
N CYS A 119 7.80 20.08 6.13
CA CYS A 119 6.54 20.77 6.44
C CYS A 119 6.47 21.32 7.86
N ASP A 120 7.47 21.05 8.70
CA ASP A 120 7.49 21.28 10.16
C ASP A 120 6.18 20.87 10.85
N ASP A 121 5.67 19.67 10.52
CA ASP A 121 4.36 19.19 10.97
C ASP A 121 4.43 17.72 11.36
N ALA A 122 4.45 17.47 12.68
CA ALA A 122 4.53 16.14 13.28
C ALA A 122 3.18 15.41 13.39
N SER A 123 2.08 15.97 12.85
CA SER A 123 0.78 15.29 12.88
C SER A 123 0.79 14.01 12.04
N THR A 124 -0.15 13.10 12.32
CA THR A 124 -0.33 11.83 11.59
C THR A 124 -0.99 12.00 10.22
N ARG A 125 -1.26 13.24 9.79
CA ARG A 125 -1.83 13.53 8.48
C ARG A 125 -0.85 13.12 7.36
N PRO A 126 -1.33 12.67 6.20
CA PRO A 126 -0.45 12.35 5.07
C PRO A 126 0.45 13.52 4.69
N LEU A 127 1.72 13.25 4.38
CA LEU A 127 2.67 14.29 3.96
C LEU A 127 2.15 15.07 2.76
N THR A 128 1.54 14.38 1.79
CA THR A 128 1.00 15.02 0.59
C THR A 128 -0.07 16.06 0.92
N SER A 129 -0.95 15.80 1.89
CA SER A 129 -1.95 16.80 2.30
C SER A 129 -1.28 18.03 2.92
N LYS A 130 -0.24 17.82 3.75
CA LYS A 130 0.56 18.91 4.34
C LYS A 130 1.21 19.77 3.24
N ILE A 131 1.70 19.15 2.16
CA ILE A 131 2.29 19.87 1.02
C ILE A 131 1.22 20.65 0.23
N LEU A 132 0.07 20.02 -0.04
CA LEU A 132 -1.04 20.64 -0.77
C LEU A 132 -1.56 21.91 -0.09
N GLU A 133 -1.53 21.95 1.23
CA GLU A 133 -1.88 23.11 2.07
C GLU A 133 -0.84 24.24 2.05
N ARG A 134 0.35 24.03 1.44
CA ARG A 134 1.49 24.95 1.49
C ARG A 134 1.93 25.39 0.08
N PRO A 135 1.26 26.38 -0.54
CA PRO A 135 1.59 26.84 -1.89
C PRO A 135 3.06 27.28 -2.07
N ARG A 136 3.66 27.91 -1.05
CA ARG A 136 5.08 28.30 -1.07
C ARG A 136 6.02 27.08 -1.13
N LEU A 137 5.67 25.98 -0.48
CA LEU A 137 6.45 24.75 -0.53
C LEU A 137 6.37 24.11 -1.92
N ILE A 138 5.17 24.05 -2.50
CA ILE A 138 4.98 23.61 -3.90
C ILE A 138 5.83 24.45 -4.85
N GLN A 139 5.85 25.77 -4.67
CA GLN A 139 6.65 26.67 -5.51
C GLN A 139 8.16 26.38 -5.37
N ARG A 140 8.67 26.14 -4.16
CA ARG A 140 10.08 25.76 -3.93
C ARG A 140 10.43 24.42 -4.59
N ILE A 141 9.50 23.46 -4.59
CA ILE A 141 9.70 22.19 -5.32
C ILE A 141 9.80 22.47 -6.82
N LYS A 142 8.88 23.28 -7.38
CA LYS A 142 8.88 23.65 -8.80
C LYS A 142 10.14 24.38 -9.24
N GLU A 143 10.64 25.31 -8.43
CA GLU A 143 11.88 26.05 -8.72
C GLU A 143 13.10 25.13 -8.88
N ARG A 144 13.05 23.94 -8.30
CA ARG A 144 14.12 22.94 -8.45
C ARG A 144 14.00 22.10 -9.71
N ILE A 145 12.82 22.05 -10.34
CA ILE A 145 12.59 21.37 -11.61
C ILE A 145 12.95 22.36 -12.72
N GLN A 146 14.11 22.20 -13.36
CA GLN A 146 14.58 23.15 -14.35
C GLN A 146 13.76 23.05 -15.65
N THR A 147 13.59 24.15 -16.37
CA THR A 147 12.89 24.14 -17.66
C THR A 147 13.63 23.22 -18.65
N GLY A 148 12.92 22.22 -19.17
CA GLY A 148 13.50 21.21 -20.06
C GLY A 148 14.10 19.99 -19.35
N ASP A 149 14.14 19.98 -18.01
CA ASP A 149 14.46 18.78 -17.25
C ASP A 149 13.31 17.78 -17.33
N MET A 150 13.66 16.50 -17.38
CA MET A 150 12.71 15.44 -17.12
C MET A 150 12.53 15.31 -15.61
N ALA A 151 11.30 15.15 -15.14
CA ALA A 151 11.04 14.98 -13.72
C ALA A 151 9.90 13.99 -13.45
N HIS A 152 9.96 13.32 -12.30
CA HIS A 152 8.86 12.51 -11.80
C HIS A 152 8.78 12.58 -10.28
N MET A 153 7.59 12.28 -9.77
CA MET A 153 7.37 12.01 -8.35
C MET A 153 7.64 10.54 -8.03
N VAL A 154 8.42 10.30 -6.97
CA VAL A 154 8.54 9.00 -6.31
C VAL A 154 7.69 9.05 -5.06
N VAL A 155 6.72 8.15 -4.94
CA VAL A 155 5.77 8.11 -3.81
C VAL A 155 5.82 6.75 -3.12
N PHE A 156 5.39 6.68 -1.86
CA PHE A 156 5.29 5.41 -1.14
C PHE A 156 4.04 4.63 -1.59
N ASN A 157 2.89 5.31 -1.66
CA ASN A 157 1.66 4.84 -2.29
C ASN A 157 1.07 5.95 -3.15
N CYS A 158 0.21 5.61 -4.10
CA CYS A 158 -0.43 6.57 -4.98
C CYS A 158 -1.92 6.63 -4.69
N SER A 159 -2.37 7.74 -4.10
CA SER A 159 -3.77 8.03 -3.80
C SER A 159 -4.26 9.27 -4.59
N PRO A 160 -5.54 9.66 -4.47
CA PRO A 160 -6.02 10.92 -5.02
C PRO A 160 -5.24 12.16 -4.55
N LEU A 161 -4.63 12.12 -3.35
CA LEU A 161 -3.76 13.20 -2.85
C LEU A 161 -2.49 13.32 -3.70
N GLU A 162 -1.83 12.20 -3.99
CA GLU A 162 -0.63 12.16 -4.82
C GLU A 162 -0.92 12.60 -6.26
N ARG A 163 -2.07 12.19 -6.82
CA ARG A 163 -2.58 12.72 -8.11
C ARG A 163 -2.72 14.25 -8.08
N SER A 164 -3.37 14.78 -7.06
CA SER A 164 -3.54 16.23 -6.90
C SER A 164 -2.20 16.97 -6.85
N LEU A 165 -1.23 16.42 -6.12
CA LEU A 165 0.10 17.02 -6.03
C LEU A 165 0.85 16.93 -7.37
N ALA A 166 0.75 15.81 -8.08
CA ALA A 166 1.36 15.63 -9.40
C ALA A 166 0.83 16.62 -10.43
N VAL A 167 -0.50 16.80 -10.48
CA VAL A 167 -1.13 17.80 -11.35
C VAL A 167 -0.70 19.22 -10.97
N LYS A 168 -0.62 19.53 -9.67
CA LYS A 168 -0.13 20.84 -9.20
C LYS A 168 1.33 21.08 -9.55
N LEU A 169 2.19 20.07 -9.44
CA LEU A 169 3.61 20.16 -9.79
C LEU A 169 3.83 20.15 -11.30
N GLY A 170 2.94 19.52 -12.07
CA GLY A 170 3.02 19.37 -13.51
C GLY A 170 4.00 18.28 -13.95
N ILE A 171 4.16 17.22 -13.14
CA ILE A 171 5.08 16.10 -13.41
C ILE A 171 4.38 14.75 -13.16
N PRO A 172 4.76 13.68 -13.89
CA PRO A 172 4.20 12.35 -13.68
C PRO A 172 4.62 11.73 -12.35
N ILE A 173 3.90 10.69 -11.93
CA ILE A 173 4.21 9.84 -10.78
C ILE A 173 4.72 8.49 -11.25
N ASN A 174 5.83 8.04 -10.68
CA ASN A 174 6.31 6.66 -10.85
C ASN A 174 5.54 5.70 -9.92
N ALA A 175 4.25 5.51 -10.19
CA ALA A 175 3.36 4.61 -9.49
C ALA A 175 2.14 4.25 -10.36
N CYS A 176 1.34 3.30 -9.92
CA CYS A 176 0.06 2.97 -10.56
C CYS A 176 -0.94 4.12 -10.40
N ASP A 177 -1.88 4.21 -11.35
CA ASP A 177 -3.00 5.14 -11.28
C ASP A 177 -3.84 4.87 -10.00
N PRO A 178 -4.16 5.89 -9.18
CA PRO A 178 -4.97 5.69 -7.98
C PRO A 178 -6.37 5.12 -8.28
N ASP A 179 -6.93 5.33 -9.47
CA ASP A 179 -8.24 4.76 -9.83
C ASP A 179 -8.17 3.23 -10.01
N LEU A 180 -6.96 2.66 -10.11
CA LEU A 180 -6.70 1.23 -10.15
C LEU A 180 -6.39 0.64 -8.77
N ALA A 181 -6.45 1.41 -7.69
CA ALA A 181 -6.08 0.95 -6.34
C ALA A 181 -6.88 -0.29 -5.89
N SER A 182 -8.16 -0.38 -6.29
CA SER A 182 -9.03 -1.53 -5.96
C SER A 182 -8.50 -2.87 -6.47
N LEU A 183 -7.72 -2.87 -7.56
CA LEU A 183 -7.05 -4.07 -8.09
C LEU A 183 -6.02 -4.65 -7.11
N GLY A 184 -5.46 -3.81 -6.24
CA GLY A 184 -4.50 -4.20 -5.20
C GLY A 184 -5.13 -4.67 -3.88
N SER A 185 -6.45 -4.52 -3.70
CA SER A 185 -7.18 -5.04 -2.54
C SER A 185 -7.14 -6.58 -2.51
N LYS A 186 -7.53 -7.22 -1.40
CA LYS A 186 -7.59 -8.69 -1.36
C LYS A 186 -8.67 -9.24 -2.30
N THR A 187 -9.82 -8.57 -2.37
CA THR A 187 -10.87 -8.87 -3.35
C THR A 187 -10.36 -8.71 -4.78
N GLY A 188 -9.80 -7.55 -5.13
CA GLY A 188 -9.27 -7.28 -6.47
C GLY A 188 -8.16 -8.24 -6.87
N SER A 189 -7.22 -8.53 -5.97
CA SER A 189 -6.14 -9.48 -6.21
C SER A 189 -6.67 -10.90 -6.50
N ARG A 190 -7.70 -11.36 -5.75
CA ARG A 190 -8.33 -12.66 -5.98
C ARG A 190 -9.06 -12.72 -7.32
N GLN A 191 -9.72 -11.64 -7.73
CA GLN A 191 -10.38 -11.53 -9.03
C GLN A 191 -9.36 -11.59 -10.17
N ILE A 192 -8.28 -10.80 -10.09
CA ILE A 192 -7.18 -10.81 -11.07
C ILE A 192 -6.53 -12.19 -11.16
N PHE A 193 -6.32 -12.88 -10.04
CA PHE A 193 -5.79 -14.24 -10.06
C PHE A 193 -6.70 -15.17 -10.85
N LYS A 194 -8.01 -15.13 -10.63
CA LYS A 194 -8.98 -15.94 -11.38
C LYS A 194 -8.97 -15.60 -12.87
N GLU A 195 -8.97 -14.32 -13.23
CA GLU A 195 -8.91 -13.85 -14.62
C GLU A 195 -7.61 -14.30 -15.32
N ALA A 196 -6.49 -14.31 -14.60
CA ALA A 196 -5.20 -14.79 -15.09
C ALA A 196 -5.06 -16.32 -15.12
N GLY A 197 -6.11 -17.08 -14.75
CA GLY A 197 -6.07 -18.55 -14.67
C GLY A 197 -5.24 -19.08 -13.49
N LEU A 198 -4.88 -18.23 -12.54
CA LEU A 198 -4.23 -18.62 -11.29
C LEU A 198 -5.27 -19.09 -10.28
N ARG A 199 -4.89 -20.07 -9.46
CA ARG A 199 -5.78 -20.68 -8.44
C ARG A 199 -5.47 -20.10 -7.06
N PRO A 200 -6.23 -19.09 -6.58
CA PRO A 200 -6.11 -18.65 -5.19
C PRO A 200 -6.60 -19.75 -4.24
N ALA A 201 -6.31 -19.59 -2.94
CA ALA A 201 -6.89 -20.46 -1.92
C ALA A 201 -8.44 -20.45 -2.02
N PRO A 202 -9.11 -21.60 -1.79
CA PRO A 202 -10.56 -21.67 -1.76
C PRO A 202 -11.13 -20.63 -0.81
N GLY A 203 -12.09 -19.83 -1.26
CA GLY A 203 -12.60 -18.72 -0.47
C GLY A 203 -13.62 -17.88 -1.24
N ARG A 204 -14.14 -16.86 -0.57
CA ARG A 204 -15.07 -15.86 -1.09
C ARG A 204 -14.45 -14.47 -0.94
N GLU A 205 -14.76 -13.59 -1.88
CA GLU A 205 -14.30 -12.21 -1.91
C GLU A 205 -15.45 -11.24 -2.16
N GLY A 206 -15.24 -9.94 -1.94
CA GLY A 206 -16.29 -8.94 -2.05
C GLY A 206 -17.31 -8.99 -0.93
N LEU A 207 -16.91 -9.44 0.27
CA LEU A 207 -17.76 -9.51 1.45
C LEU A 207 -17.91 -8.11 2.04
N ARG A 208 -19.15 -7.64 2.25
CA ARG A 208 -19.43 -6.25 2.65
C ARG A 208 -19.65 -6.10 4.15
N ASP A 209 -20.17 -7.14 4.79
CA ASP A 209 -20.59 -7.08 6.18
C ASP A 209 -20.52 -8.44 6.88
N THR A 210 -20.91 -8.46 8.15
CA THR A 210 -20.96 -9.66 8.99
C THR A 210 -21.92 -10.73 8.45
N GLY A 211 -22.99 -10.34 7.77
CA GLY A 211 -23.93 -11.27 7.13
C GLY A 211 -23.25 -12.01 5.99
N ASP A 212 -22.69 -11.27 5.04
CA ASP A 212 -21.93 -11.81 3.90
C ASP A 212 -20.80 -12.74 4.40
N LEU A 213 -20.10 -12.34 5.47
CA LEU A 213 -19.03 -13.15 6.07
C LEU A 213 -19.52 -14.49 6.61
N VAL A 214 -20.62 -14.51 7.35
CA VAL A 214 -21.19 -15.74 7.93
C VAL A 214 -21.65 -16.69 6.82
N ASP A 215 -22.35 -16.16 5.82
CA ASP A 215 -22.84 -16.96 4.70
C ASP A 215 -21.68 -17.54 3.90
N ALA A 216 -20.66 -16.72 3.61
CA ALA A 216 -19.46 -17.15 2.92
C ALA A 216 -18.67 -18.24 3.68
N LEU A 217 -18.54 -18.11 5.00
CA LEU A 217 -17.90 -19.12 5.85
C LEU A 217 -18.71 -20.43 5.90
N GLU A 218 -20.04 -20.35 5.99
CA GLU A 218 -20.92 -21.52 5.98
C GLU A 218 -20.81 -22.27 4.66
N GLU A 219 -20.90 -21.56 3.53
CA GLU A 219 -20.78 -22.15 2.20
C GLU A 219 -19.42 -22.80 1.99
N LEU A 220 -18.34 -22.08 2.34
CA LEU A 220 -16.98 -22.58 2.20
C LEU A 220 -16.76 -23.83 3.05
N TRP A 221 -17.28 -23.85 4.28
CA TRP A 221 -17.16 -25.00 5.16
C TRP A 221 -17.99 -26.19 4.67
N ARG A 222 -19.19 -25.95 4.14
CA ARG A 222 -20.03 -26.97 3.51
C ARG A 222 -19.36 -27.61 2.29
N GLU A 223 -18.73 -26.81 1.44
CA GLU A 223 -17.93 -27.27 0.30
C GLU A 223 -16.69 -28.06 0.74
N ARG A 224 -16.16 -27.75 1.94
CA ARG A 224 -14.92 -28.33 2.46
C ARG A 224 -15.08 -28.76 3.93
N PRO A 225 -15.80 -29.87 4.21
CA PRO A 225 -16.05 -30.32 5.59
C PRO A 225 -14.77 -30.65 6.37
N ALA A 226 -13.68 -30.96 5.68
CA ALA A 226 -12.37 -31.23 6.25
C ALA A 226 -11.60 -29.97 6.69
N MET A 227 -12.07 -28.76 6.34
CA MET A 227 -11.40 -27.50 6.64
C MET A 227 -11.22 -27.34 8.16
N ARG A 228 -9.97 -27.19 8.61
CA ARG A 228 -9.62 -26.98 10.02
C ARG A 228 -9.79 -25.52 10.44
N ARG A 229 -9.38 -24.62 9.55
CA ARG A 229 -9.26 -23.19 9.80
C ARG A 229 -9.66 -22.36 8.59
N ALA A 230 -10.29 -21.22 8.85
CA ALA A 230 -10.49 -20.17 7.87
C ALA A 230 -9.73 -18.91 8.32
N VAL A 231 -9.36 -18.08 7.36
CA VAL A 231 -8.82 -16.74 7.60
C VAL A 231 -9.72 -15.71 6.95
N VAL A 232 -10.09 -14.71 7.72
CA VAL A 232 -10.81 -13.51 7.29
C VAL A 232 -9.77 -12.41 7.13
N LYS A 233 -9.85 -11.64 6.04
CA LYS A 233 -8.89 -10.57 5.75
C LYS A 233 -9.61 -9.30 5.31
N LEU A 234 -9.27 -8.17 5.92
CA LEU A 234 -9.75 -6.84 5.53
C LEU A 234 -9.14 -6.38 4.20
N ASP A 235 -9.95 -5.88 3.27
CA ASP A 235 -9.54 -5.65 1.88
C ASP A 235 -8.30 -4.74 1.73
N ASP A 236 -8.28 -3.61 2.42
CA ASP A 236 -7.22 -2.58 2.32
C ASP A 236 -6.35 -2.46 3.59
N SER A 237 -6.17 -3.57 4.33
CA SER A 237 -5.20 -3.67 5.43
C SER A 237 -3.82 -4.18 4.96
N PHE A 238 -2.76 -3.90 5.73
CA PHE A 238 -1.37 -4.29 5.42
C PHE A 238 -0.66 -4.93 6.62
N SER A 239 0.52 -5.52 6.36
CA SER A 239 1.38 -6.17 7.36
C SER A 239 0.74 -7.33 8.14
N GLY A 240 -0.38 -7.87 7.64
CA GLY A 240 -1.12 -8.96 8.29
C GLY A 240 -2.07 -8.51 9.40
N GLU A 241 -2.11 -7.22 9.74
CA GLU A 241 -2.91 -6.66 10.84
C GLU A 241 -4.43 -6.84 10.63
N GLY A 242 -4.88 -6.93 9.37
CA GLY A 242 -6.28 -7.19 9.03
C GLY A 242 -6.67 -8.65 8.94
N ASN A 243 -5.78 -9.58 9.27
CA ASN A 243 -6.07 -11.01 9.26
C ASN A 243 -6.66 -11.46 10.61
N ALA A 244 -7.71 -12.28 10.53
CA ALA A 244 -8.35 -12.89 11.68
C ALA A 244 -8.61 -14.38 11.40
N ILE A 245 -8.22 -15.25 12.32
CA ILE A 245 -8.28 -16.71 12.12
C ILE A 245 -9.47 -17.30 12.88
N LEU A 246 -10.24 -18.13 12.19
CA LEU A 246 -11.34 -18.92 12.74
C LEU A 246 -10.93 -20.39 12.84
N GLU A 247 -10.94 -20.95 14.05
CA GLU A 247 -10.69 -22.37 14.30
C GLU A 247 -12.01 -23.15 14.22
N LEU A 248 -12.24 -23.92 13.15
CA LEU A 248 -13.52 -24.63 12.92
C LEU A 248 -13.59 -25.98 13.65
N ARG A 249 -12.47 -26.72 13.64
CA ARG A 249 -12.40 -28.05 14.28
C ARG A 249 -11.91 -28.01 15.72
N GLY A 250 -11.14 -26.98 16.07
CA GLY A 250 -10.61 -26.79 17.42
C GLY A 250 -11.61 -26.16 18.40
N ASP A 251 -12.64 -25.47 17.92
CA ASP A 251 -13.72 -24.91 18.74
C ASP A 251 -14.84 -25.96 18.91
N PRO A 252 -15.11 -26.47 20.14
CA PRO A 252 -16.16 -27.45 20.38
C PRO A 252 -17.56 -26.99 19.94
N ALA A 253 -17.86 -25.69 20.05
CA ALA A 253 -19.15 -25.14 19.64
C ALA A 253 -19.33 -25.22 18.12
N LEU A 254 -18.24 -25.06 17.35
CA LEU A 254 -18.26 -25.21 15.91
C LEU A 254 -18.19 -26.69 15.51
N ALA A 255 -17.36 -27.49 16.15
CA ALA A 255 -17.24 -28.92 15.86
C ALA A 255 -18.57 -29.67 15.97
N SER A 256 -19.42 -29.31 16.94
CA SER A 256 -20.77 -29.90 17.10
C SER A 256 -21.78 -29.54 16.02
N VAL A 257 -21.48 -28.54 15.18
CA VAL A 257 -22.31 -28.13 14.04
C VAL A 257 -21.60 -28.36 12.70
N ALA A 258 -20.55 -29.18 12.63
CA ALA A 258 -19.84 -29.44 11.38
C ALA A 258 -20.79 -29.85 10.22
N PRO A 259 -20.42 -29.67 8.94
CA PRO A 259 -21.23 -30.12 7.82
C PRO A 259 -21.58 -31.60 7.94
N GLY A 260 -22.88 -31.92 7.98
CA GLY A 260 -23.42 -33.25 8.25
C GLY A 260 -24.02 -33.43 9.65
N GLU A 261 -23.60 -32.62 10.62
CA GLU A 261 -24.02 -32.73 12.04
C GLU A 261 -25.22 -31.82 12.38
N ALA A 262 -25.38 -30.71 11.67
CA ALA A 262 -26.42 -29.72 11.94
C ALA A 262 -27.03 -29.12 10.66
N SER A 263 -28.14 -28.38 10.81
CA SER A 263 -28.75 -27.64 9.70
C SER A 263 -27.87 -26.43 9.29
N PRO A 264 -27.97 -25.95 8.04
CA PRO A 264 -27.27 -24.73 7.61
C PRO A 264 -27.56 -23.52 8.51
N ALA A 265 -28.80 -23.36 8.95
CA ALA A 265 -29.20 -22.26 9.84
C ALA A 265 -28.55 -22.35 11.23
N ALA A 266 -28.42 -23.57 11.79
CA ALA A 266 -27.73 -23.78 13.06
C ALA A 266 -26.22 -23.48 12.93
N ARG A 267 -25.59 -23.92 11.83
CA ARG A 267 -24.20 -23.57 11.50
C ARG A 267 -23.97 -22.07 11.39
N ALA A 268 -24.79 -21.38 10.60
CA ALA A 268 -24.65 -19.94 10.41
C ALA A 268 -24.78 -19.17 11.74
N ARG A 269 -25.70 -19.60 12.62
CA ARG A 269 -25.81 -19.04 13.96
C ARG A 269 -24.55 -19.25 14.79
N ALA A 270 -24.03 -20.47 14.85
CA ALA A 270 -22.81 -20.78 15.60
C ALA A 270 -21.58 -20.04 15.05
N LEU A 271 -21.46 -19.91 13.72
CA LEU A 271 -20.41 -19.12 13.08
C LEU A 271 -20.50 -17.64 13.48
N ARG A 272 -21.71 -17.04 13.45
CA ARG A 272 -21.94 -15.67 13.90
C ARG A 272 -21.54 -15.47 15.36
N GLU A 273 -21.90 -16.40 16.23
CA GLU A 273 -21.54 -16.38 17.65
C GLU A 273 -20.03 -16.60 17.88
N ALA A 274 -19.31 -17.17 16.92
CA ALA A 274 -17.86 -17.38 16.99
C ALA A 274 -17.05 -16.17 16.51
N LEU A 275 -17.61 -15.26 15.72
CA LEU A 275 -16.88 -14.09 15.20
C LEU A 275 -16.21 -13.23 16.28
N PRO A 276 -16.84 -12.96 17.45
CA PRO A 276 -16.18 -12.24 18.53
C PRO A 276 -14.94 -12.93 19.12
N ARG A 277 -14.76 -14.24 18.85
CA ARG A 277 -13.65 -15.07 19.32
C ARG A 277 -12.59 -15.33 18.24
N LEU A 278 -12.67 -14.67 17.09
CA LEU A 278 -11.62 -14.75 16.08
C LEU A 278 -10.25 -14.42 16.69
N ARG A 279 -9.22 -15.15 16.26
CA ARG A 279 -7.84 -14.85 16.64
C ARG A 279 -7.30 -13.78 15.70
N PHE A 280 -7.30 -12.53 16.13
CA PHE A 280 -6.71 -11.41 15.38
C PHE A 280 -5.18 -11.49 15.40
N GLU A 281 -4.55 -11.26 14.25
CA GLU A 281 -3.08 -11.11 14.17
C GLU A 281 -2.63 -9.77 14.77
N ALA A 282 -3.44 -8.72 14.60
CA ALA A 282 -3.22 -7.42 15.23
C ALA A 282 -3.36 -7.50 16.76
N ARG A 283 -2.32 -7.06 17.48
CA ARG A 283 -2.31 -7.08 18.94
C ARG A 283 -3.34 -6.10 19.52
N GLY A 284 -4.20 -6.59 20.39
CA GLY A 284 -5.16 -5.76 21.12
C GLY A 284 -6.39 -5.33 20.32
N LEU A 285 -6.52 -5.79 19.07
CA LEU A 285 -7.70 -5.51 18.25
C LEU A 285 -8.92 -6.27 18.79
N THR A 286 -10.02 -5.56 18.99
CA THR A 286 -11.28 -6.15 19.45
C THR A 286 -12.22 -6.45 18.28
N TRP A 287 -13.18 -7.36 18.47
CA TRP A 287 -14.18 -7.64 17.44
C TRP A 287 -14.99 -6.41 16.99
N PRO A 288 -15.50 -5.54 17.89
CA PRO A 288 -16.21 -4.33 17.45
C PRO A 288 -15.39 -3.42 16.54
N GLU A 289 -14.09 -3.27 16.83
CA GLU A 289 -13.17 -2.49 15.98
C GLU A 289 -12.93 -3.19 14.64
N TYR A 290 -12.67 -4.50 14.66
CA TYR A 290 -12.48 -5.30 13.45
C TYR A 290 -13.73 -5.29 12.56
N GLN A 291 -14.91 -5.46 13.15
CA GLN A 291 -16.20 -5.43 12.45
C GLN A 291 -16.43 -4.07 11.79
N ALA A 292 -16.21 -2.97 12.52
CA ALA A 292 -16.35 -1.62 11.96
C ALA A 292 -15.35 -1.35 10.82
N GLN A 293 -14.15 -1.95 10.88
CA GLN A 293 -13.20 -1.90 9.76
C GLN A 293 -13.67 -2.76 8.58
N PHE A 294 -14.15 -3.97 8.84
CA PHE A 294 -14.66 -4.89 7.82
C PHE A 294 -15.86 -4.31 7.08
N GLU A 295 -16.80 -3.68 7.79
CA GLU A 295 -17.95 -3.00 7.17
C GLU A 295 -17.54 -1.75 6.37
N ALA A 296 -16.43 -1.10 6.73
CA ALA A 296 -15.95 0.10 6.05
C ALA A 296 -15.19 -0.19 4.75
N MET A 297 -14.41 -1.28 4.69
CA MET A 297 -13.55 -1.59 3.54
C MET A 297 -13.89 -2.91 2.84
N GLY A 298 -14.75 -3.74 3.42
CA GLY A 298 -15.01 -5.10 2.98
C GLY A 298 -13.88 -6.06 3.31
N GLY A 299 -14.00 -7.28 2.79
CA GLY A 299 -12.95 -8.27 2.92
C GLY A 299 -13.22 -9.58 2.19
N VAL A 300 -12.40 -10.56 2.55
CA VAL A 300 -12.42 -11.90 1.99
C VAL A 300 -12.36 -12.92 3.12
N CYS A 301 -12.91 -14.11 2.90
CA CYS A 301 -12.65 -15.27 3.75
C CYS A 301 -12.12 -16.43 2.90
N GLU A 302 -11.08 -17.11 3.37
CA GLU A 302 -10.50 -18.23 2.64
C GLU A 302 -10.03 -19.34 3.57
N GLN A 303 -9.89 -20.53 3.01
CA GLN A 303 -9.30 -21.68 3.68
C GLN A 303 -7.87 -21.34 4.07
N TRP A 304 -7.55 -21.51 5.35
CA TRP A 304 -6.17 -21.45 5.80
C TRP A 304 -5.42 -22.70 5.32
N LEU A 305 -4.32 -22.49 4.59
CA LEU A 305 -3.49 -23.58 4.09
C LEU A 305 -2.46 -23.97 5.15
N ASP A 306 -2.70 -25.11 5.79
CA ASP A 306 -1.77 -25.72 6.75
C ASP A 306 -0.49 -26.17 6.05
N ALA A 307 0.65 -26.07 6.76
CA ALA A 307 1.82 -26.85 6.36
C ALA A 307 1.54 -28.26 6.86
N PRO A 308 1.75 -29.32 6.06
CA PRO A 308 1.58 -30.66 6.58
C PRO A 308 2.54 -30.91 7.74
N ASP A 309 2.04 -31.52 8.81
CA ASP A 309 2.82 -31.87 10.00
C ASP A 309 3.81 -33.04 9.73
N ASP A 310 3.68 -33.72 8.59
CA ASP A 310 4.47 -34.87 8.18
C ASP A 310 5.46 -34.57 7.04
N ALA A 311 6.65 -35.17 7.13
CA ALA A 311 7.81 -35.07 6.23
C ALA A 311 7.59 -35.53 4.77
N GLY A 312 6.34 -35.68 4.32
CA GLY A 312 5.98 -36.20 2.99
C GLY A 312 4.91 -35.40 2.24
N ALA A 313 4.37 -34.30 2.78
CA ALA A 313 3.33 -33.53 2.11
C ALA A 313 3.75 -32.06 1.89
N LEU A 314 3.36 -31.54 0.71
CA LEU A 314 3.61 -30.20 0.14
C LEU A 314 4.37 -29.22 1.03
N GLU A 315 5.68 -29.15 0.83
CA GLU A 315 6.56 -28.12 1.36
C GLU A 315 5.99 -26.72 1.03
N LYS A 316 5.77 -25.89 2.05
CA LYS A 316 5.45 -24.46 1.85
C LYS A 316 6.66 -23.76 1.26
N ARG A 317 6.75 -23.73 -0.06
CA ARG A 317 7.81 -23.00 -0.76
C ARG A 317 7.37 -21.56 -0.96
N SER A 318 8.09 -20.62 -0.34
CA SER A 318 7.95 -19.22 -0.69
C SER A 318 8.63 -18.98 -2.05
N PRO A 319 7.99 -18.26 -2.99
CA PRO A 319 8.69 -17.78 -4.18
C PRO A 319 9.75 -16.72 -3.84
N SER A 320 9.84 -16.26 -2.58
CA SER A 320 10.76 -15.22 -2.10
C SER A 320 12.23 -15.68 -1.96
N VAL A 321 12.68 -16.64 -2.76
CA VAL A 321 14.10 -16.77 -3.03
C VAL A 321 14.45 -15.69 -4.05
N GLN A 322 15.18 -14.67 -3.58
CA GLN A 322 15.88 -13.74 -4.47
C GLN A 322 16.60 -14.60 -5.51
N LEU A 323 16.21 -14.45 -6.78
CA LEU A 323 16.89 -15.09 -7.90
C LEU A 323 18.38 -14.74 -7.75
N ARG A 324 19.23 -15.78 -7.70
CA ARG A 324 20.69 -15.65 -7.64
C ARG A 324 21.21 -14.98 -8.89
#